data_AF-A0A382E8T1-F1
#
_entry.id   AF-A0A382E8T1-F1
#
_cell.length_a   1.000
_cell.length_b   1.000
_cell.length_c   1.000
_cell.angle_alpha   90.00
_cell.angle_beta   90.00
_cell.angle_gamma   90.00
#
_symmetry.space_group_name_H-M   'P 1'
#
loop_
_entity.id
_entity.type
_entity.pdbx_description
1 polymer ?
#
loop_
_entity_poly.entity_id
_entity_poly.type
_entity_poly.pdbx_seq_one_letter_code
_entity_poly.pdbx_strand_id
1 'polypeptide(L)'
;MRNPSSALSRRSFIGTTAALGTVAATTGVPRLARAAAPSAKRIKLGISSYSYWHFRDPKVSIEAVIDKTARLGVEGVDILHRQMDSEDNGYLQ
;
A
#
# COMPACT_ATOMS: atom_id res chain seq x y z
N MET A 1 0.28 -3.20 -44.56
CA MET A 1 -0.16 -4.59 -44.32
C MET A 1 0.51 -5.07 -43.03
N ARG A 2 -0.21 -5.80 -42.17
CA ARG A 2 0.12 -6.11 -40.77
C ARG A 2 1.45 -6.85 -40.60
N ASN A 3 2.30 -6.38 -39.67
CA ASN A 3 3.44 -7.15 -39.14
C ASN A 3 2.95 -8.08 -38.03
N PRO A 4 3.25 -9.39 -38.08
CA PRO A 4 3.29 -10.22 -36.89
C PRO A 4 4.75 -10.41 -36.46
N SER A 5 5.19 -9.65 -35.44
CA SER A 5 6.39 -10.02 -34.69
C SER A 5 6.05 -11.25 -33.86
N SER A 6 6.59 -12.41 -34.24
CA SER A 6 6.51 -13.65 -33.48
C SER A 6 7.32 -13.53 -32.19
N ALA A 7 6.64 -13.10 -31.12
CA ALA A 7 7.22 -13.02 -29.79
C ALA A 7 7.67 -14.42 -29.32
N LEU A 8 8.96 -14.54 -28.99
CA LEU A 8 9.53 -15.74 -28.38
C LEU A 8 8.73 -16.08 -27.10
N SER A 9 8.00 -17.19 -27.16
CA SER A 9 7.16 -17.65 -26.07
C SER A 9 8.02 -18.30 -24.99
N ARG A 10 7.94 -17.77 -23.76
CA ARG A 10 8.60 -18.29 -22.54
C ARG A 10 8.36 -19.79 -22.30
N ARG A 11 7.34 -20.38 -22.92
CA ARG A 11 7.02 -21.82 -22.84
C ARG A 11 7.97 -22.72 -23.62
N SER A 12 8.67 -22.21 -24.64
CA SER A 12 9.59 -23.04 -25.43
C SER A 12 10.87 -23.40 -24.67
N PHE A 13 11.17 -22.71 -23.56
CA PHE A 13 12.37 -22.94 -22.75
C PHE A 13 12.20 -24.09 -21.74
N ILE A 14 10.96 -24.50 -21.44
CA ILE A 14 10.69 -25.57 -20.45
C ILE A 14 10.62 -26.97 -21.12
N GLY A 15 10.74 -27.06 -22.45
CA GLY A 15 10.52 -28.31 -23.18
C GLY A 15 11.76 -29.19 -23.44
N THR A 16 12.99 -28.74 -23.17
CA THR A 16 14.20 -29.39 -23.72
C THR A 16 15.05 -30.16 -22.70
N THR A 17 14.54 -30.48 -21.52
CA THR A 17 15.24 -31.31 -20.51
C THR A 17 14.49 -32.58 -20.12
N ALA A 18 13.77 -33.19 -21.07
CA ALA A 18 13.03 -34.44 -20.84
C ALA A 18 13.54 -35.63 -21.66
N ALA A 19 14.82 -35.64 -22.04
CA ALA A 19 15.44 -36.80 -22.68
C ALA A 19 16.86 -36.98 -22.14
N LEU A 20 16.97 -37.64 -20.97
CA LEU A 20 18.09 -38.47 -20.49
C LEU A 20 17.89 -38.71 -18.98
N GLY A 21 17.48 -39.92 -18.58
CA GLY A 21 17.55 -40.31 -17.17
C GLY A 21 16.51 -41.32 -16.68
N THR A 22 16.45 -42.51 -17.28
CA THR A 22 15.78 -43.68 -16.67
C THR A 22 16.74 -44.41 -15.73
N VAL A 23 16.91 -43.97 -14.47
CA VAL A 23 17.35 -44.85 -13.36
C VAL A 23 16.91 -44.25 -12.00
N ALA A 24 16.40 -45.12 -11.13
CA ALA A 24 16.26 -44.98 -9.68
C ALA A 24 15.02 -44.22 -9.13
N ALA A 25 14.04 -45.03 -8.76
CA ALA A 25 13.06 -44.73 -7.74
C ALA A 25 13.73 -44.38 -6.38
N THR A 26 12.99 -43.61 -5.56
CA THR A 26 13.20 -43.34 -4.12
C THR A 26 14.16 -42.21 -3.73
N THR A 27 13.92 -40.98 -4.18
CA THR A 27 14.34 -39.80 -3.40
C THR A 27 13.22 -38.76 -3.37
N GLY A 28 12.96 -38.22 -2.19
CA GLY A 28 11.77 -37.44 -1.86
C GLY A 28 11.52 -36.28 -2.82
N VAL A 29 10.24 -35.98 -3.03
CA VAL A 29 9.79 -34.79 -3.75
C VAL A 29 10.48 -33.57 -3.10
N PRO A 30 11.30 -32.80 -3.84
CA PRO A 30 11.87 -31.58 -3.28
C PRO A 30 10.70 -30.66 -2.96
N ARG A 31 10.45 -30.48 -1.66
CA ARG A 31 9.46 -29.51 -1.18
C ARG A 31 9.98 -28.14 -1.59
N LEU A 32 9.34 -27.52 -2.59
CA LEU A 32 9.63 -26.13 -2.92
C LEU A 32 9.52 -25.31 -1.64
N ALA A 33 10.65 -24.75 -1.20
CA ALA A 33 10.68 -23.84 -0.08
C ALA A 33 9.71 -22.69 -0.40
N ARG A 34 8.70 -22.50 0.45
CA ARG A 34 7.79 -21.37 0.33
C ARG A 34 8.63 -20.13 0.58
N ALA A 35 8.96 -19.39 -0.48
CA ALA A 35 9.58 -18.08 -0.35
C ALA A 35 8.73 -17.25 0.62
N ALA A 36 9.37 -16.72 1.66
CA ALA A 36 8.70 -15.86 2.63
C ALA A 36 8.08 -14.68 1.86
N ALA A 37 6.78 -14.47 2.05
CA ALA A 37 6.14 -13.30 1.48
C ALA A 37 6.83 -12.05 2.05
N PRO A 38 7.12 -11.03 1.21
CA PRO A 38 7.66 -9.78 1.72
C PRO A 38 6.72 -9.23 2.79
N SER A 39 7.28 -8.77 3.91
CA SER A 39 6.49 -8.13 4.97
C SER A 39 5.71 -6.96 4.38
N ALA A 40 4.38 -6.98 4.51
CA ALA A 40 3.56 -5.87 4.08
C ALA A 40 4.01 -4.61 4.83
N LYS A 41 4.27 -3.52 4.08
CA LYS A 41 4.54 -2.22 4.71
C LYS A 41 3.29 -1.76 5.46
N ARG A 42 3.49 -1.15 6.63
CA ARG A 42 2.39 -0.55 7.39
C ARG A 42 1.74 0.57 6.55
N ILE A 43 0.42 0.55 6.45
CA ILE A 43 -0.36 1.62 5.82
C ILE A 43 -0.53 2.73 6.85
N LYS A 44 -0.18 3.96 6.47
CA LYS A 44 -0.41 5.15 7.28
C LYS A 44 -1.76 5.74 6.89
N LEU A 45 -2.63 5.94 7.87
CA LEU A 45 -3.93 6.57 7.66
C LEU A 45 -3.90 8.01 8.18
N GLY A 46 -4.76 8.85 7.63
CA GLY A 46 -5.04 10.21 8.10
C GLY A 46 -6.54 10.44 8.23
N ILE A 47 -6.94 11.33 9.13
CA ILE A 47 -8.34 11.76 9.29
C ILE A 47 -8.49 13.21 8.83
N SER A 48 -9.50 13.49 8.00
CA SER A 48 -9.82 14.87 7.61
C SER A 48 -10.58 15.59 8.71
N SER A 49 -10.22 16.83 8.98
CA SER A 49 -10.86 17.65 10.03
C SER A 49 -12.35 17.88 9.77
N TYR A 50 -12.80 17.77 8.50
CA TYR A 50 -14.21 17.79 8.12
C TYR A 50 -15.04 16.71 8.83
N SER A 51 -14.47 15.53 9.12
CA SER A 51 -15.15 14.45 9.85
C SER A 51 -15.58 14.86 11.27
N TYR A 52 -14.96 15.90 11.83
CA TYR A 52 -15.34 16.49 13.11
C TYR A 52 -16.21 17.74 12.95
N TRP A 53 -15.97 18.54 11.91
CA TRP A 53 -16.66 19.81 11.72
C TRP A 53 -17.25 19.93 10.32
N HIS A 54 -18.56 19.75 10.26
CA HIS A 54 -19.37 19.75 9.04
C HIS A 54 -19.96 21.15 8.75
N PHE A 55 -19.19 22.22 9.00
CA PHE A 55 -19.63 23.62 8.90
C PHE A 55 -20.83 23.99 9.79
N ARG A 56 -20.94 23.37 10.97
CA ARG A 56 -22.00 23.65 11.94
C ARG A 56 -21.40 24.23 13.20
N ASP A 57 -22.08 25.19 13.79
CA ASP A 57 -21.68 25.71 15.09
C ASP A 57 -21.98 24.71 16.22
N PRO A 58 -21.11 24.63 17.25
CA PRO A 58 -19.87 25.38 17.39
C PRO A 58 -18.74 24.82 16.51
N LYS A 59 -17.88 25.70 15.99
CA LYS A 59 -16.66 25.29 15.29
C LYS A 59 -15.77 24.44 16.19
N VAL A 60 -15.39 23.26 15.71
CA VAL A 60 -14.36 22.44 16.37
C VAL A 60 -13.00 23.02 16.00
N SER A 61 -12.14 23.30 16.98
CA SER A 61 -10.80 23.82 16.71
C SER A 61 -9.90 22.76 16.07
N ILE A 62 -8.87 23.19 15.34
CA ILE A 62 -7.92 22.26 14.70
C ILE A 62 -7.12 21.49 15.75
N GLU A 63 -6.73 22.15 16.84
CA GLU A 63 -5.99 21.56 17.96
C GLU A 63 -6.79 20.41 18.58
N ALA A 64 -8.10 20.61 18.77
CA ALA A 64 -8.99 19.59 19.28
C ALA A 64 -9.13 18.39 18.32
N VAL A 65 -9.06 18.61 17.00
CA VAL A 65 -9.05 17.54 16.00
C VAL A 65 -7.74 16.76 16.06
N ILE A 66 -6.60 17.44 16.19
CA ILE A 66 -5.28 16.81 16.32
C ILE A 66 -5.26 15.91 17.56
N ASP A 67 -5.69 16.42 18.70
CA ASP A 67 -5.75 15.66 19.96
C ASP A 67 -6.64 14.41 19.85
N LYS A 68 -7.81 14.54 19.22
CA LYS A 68 -8.74 13.42 19.04
C LYS A 68 -8.16 12.37 18.09
N THR A 69 -7.59 12.81 16.98
CA THR A 69 -6.97 11.93 15.97
C THR A 69 -5.78 11.18 16.55
N ALA A 70 -4.95 11.85 17.35
CA ALA A 70 -3.81 11.23 18.03
C ALA A 70 -4.24 10.12 19.00
N ARG A 71 -5.33 10.33 19.75
CA ARG A 71 -5.90 9.30 20.64
C ARG A 71 -6.41 8.08 19.90
N LEU A 72 -6.75 8.21 18.61
CA LEU A 72 -7.16 7.09 17.74
C LEU A 72 -5.96 6.34 17.14
N GLY A 73 -4.72 6.76 17.39
CA GLY A 73 -3.52 6.12 16.87
C GLY A 73 -3.27 6.38 15.38
N VAL A 74 -3.88 7.43 14.83
CA VAL A 74 -3.72 7.84 13.43
C VAL A 74 -2.51 8.76 13.31
N GLU A 75 -1.74 8.60 12.23
CA GLU A 75 -0.44 9.27 12.05
C GLU A 75 -0.56 10.68 11.43
N GLY A 76 -1.73 11.06 10.92
CA GLY A 76 -1.91 12.33 10.22
C GLY A 76 -3.31 12.90 10.32
N VAL A 77 -3.39 14.22 10.15
CA VAL A 77 -4.63 14.96 10.00
C VAL A 77 -4.59 15.71 8.68
N ASP A 78 -5.67 15.62 7.91
CA ASP A 78 -5.91 16.46 6.74
C ASP A 78 -6.72 17.70 7.18
N ILE A 79 -6.20 18.89 6.93
CA ILE A 79 -6.76 20.14 7.46
C ILE A 79 -7.68 20.78 6.43
N LEU A 80 -8.94 20.97 6.83
CA LEU A 80 -9.87 21.78 6.07
C LEU A 80 -9.49 23.26 6.21
N HIS A 81 -9.05 23.87 5.12
CA HIS A 81 -8.63 25.26 5.09
C HIS A 81 -9.69 26.24 5.64
N ARG A 82 -10.99 26.01 5.36
CA ARG A 82 -12.10 26.82 5.90
C ARG A 82 -12.27 26.74 7.42
N GLN A 83 -11.65 25.77 8.07
CA GLN A 83 -11.69 25.59 9.53
C GLN A 83 -10.57 26.38 10.23
N MET A 84 -9.54 26.82 9.49
CA MET A 84 -8.43 27.61 10.02
C MET A 84 -8.91 28.95 10.57
N ASP A 85 -8.28 29.40 11.64
CA ASP A 85 -8.56 30.70 12.27
C ASP A 85 -7.76 31.85 11.64
N SER A 86 -6.61 31.55 11.04
CA SER A 86 -5.76 32.52 10.34
C SER A 86 -4.91 31.83 9.27
N GLU A 87 -4.31 32.63 8.38
CA GLU A 87 -3.28 32.22 7.42
C GLU A 87 -1.93 32.92 7.69
N ASP A 88 -1.86 33.70 8.76
CA ASP A 88 -0.65 34.42 9.15
C ASP A 88 0.44 33.43 9.57
N ASN A 89 1.69 33.79 9.28
CA ASN A 89 2.84 32.94 9.55
C ASN A 89 2.94 32.47 11.01
N GLY A 90 2.55 33.32 11.96
CA GLY A 90 2.54 32.97 13.39
C GLY A 90 1.49 31.95 13.80
N TYR A 91 0.46 31.72 12.99
CA TYR A 91 -0.55 30.67 13.22
C TYR A 91 -0.15 29.33 12.58
N LEU A 92 0.64 29.36 11.51
CA LEU A 92 1.00 28.17 10.72
C LEU A 92 2.24 27.41 11.24
N GLN A 93 2.93 27.95 12.26
CA GLN A 93 4.20 27.45 12.78
C GLN A 93 4.07 26.98 14.23
#